data_AF-A0A971YRC5-F1
#
_entry.id   AF-A0A971YRC5-F1
#
_cell.length_a   1.000
_cell.length_b   1.000
_cell.length_c   1.000
_cell.angle_alpha   90.00
_cell.angle_beta   90.00
_cell.angle_gamma   90.00
#
_symmetry.space_group_name_H-M   'P 1'
#
loop_
_entity.id
_entity.type
_entity.pdbx_description
1 polymer ?
#
loop_
_entity_poly.entity_id
_entity_poly.type
_entity_poly.pdbx_seq_one_letter_code
_entity_poly.pdbx_strand_id
1 'polypeptide(L)'
;MNRGNFPRQYRWLIPLIMGISLIWGSCTSKEPLGVQKTSSRKDIEAKEIDTIQDCLYSVDLIEAGTAVLLSRSQPDEMITVPYQTVRFAQEGDILRATGDPSRPYEQDQAAGLKVRENIANLLHKLTSEN
;
A
#
# COMPACT_ATOMS: atom_id res chain seq x y z
N MET A 1 41.19 0.54 31.75
CA MET A 1 39.72 0.70 31.64
C MET A 1 39.33 0.88 30.18
N ASN A 2 38.32 0.10 29.77
CA ASN A 2 37.50 0.11 28.55
C ASN A 2 38.10 -0.17 27.15
N ARG A 3 37.88 -1.44 26.78
CA ARG A 3 37.74 -1.99 25.42
C ARG A 3 36.55 -1.34 24.69
N GLY A 4 36.78 -0.84 23.48
CA GLY A 4 35.73 -0.58 22.49
C GLY A 4 35.73 -1.69 21.45
N ASN A 5 34.71 -2.55 21.52
CA ASN A 5 34.43 -3.62 20.56
C ASN A 5 34.10 -3.03 19.18
N PHE A 6 34.88 -3.40 18.15
CA PHE A 6 34.43 -3.29 16.76
C PHE A 6 33.60 -4.53 16.38
N PRO A 7 32.40 -4.36 15.80
CA PRO A 7 31.57 -5.50 15.39
C PRO A 7 32.25 -6.32 14.27
N ARG A 8 32.33 -7.61 14.56
CA ARG A 8 33.08 -8.67 13.86
C ARG A 8 32.41 -9.16 12.57
N GLN A 9 31.76 -8.27 11.80
CA GLN A 9 30.86 -8.68 10.69
C GLN A 9 31.27 -8.19 9.29
N TYR A 10 32.33 -7.40 9.15
CA TYR A 10 32.83 -6.96 7.82
C TYR A 10 33.93 -7.87 7.26
N ARG A 11 33.81 -9.19 7.45
CA ARG A 11 34.82 -10.18 7.00
C ARG A 11 34.56 -10.75 5.60
N TRP A 12 33.59 -10.20 4.86
CA TRP A 12 33.08 -10.78 3.59
C TRP A 12 32.92 -9.79 2.42
N LEU A 13 33.52 -8.59 2.51
CA LEU A 13 33.93 -7.87 1.30
C LEU A 13 35.39 -8.29 1.08
N ILE A 14 35.78 -8.90 -0.03
CA ILE A 14 36.18 -8.33 -1.34
C ILE A 14 36.60 -9.57 -2.21
N PRO A 15 36.73 -9.57 -3.56
CA PRO A 15 35.82 -9.35 -4.71
C PRO A 15 35.89 -10.51 -5.75
N LEU A 16 35.02 -10.59 -6.76
CA LEU A 16 35.36 -11.37 -7.98
C LEU A 16 34.59 -10.92 -9.24
N ILE A 17 35.32 -10.21 -10.12
CA ILE A 17 35.42 -10.39 -11.59
C ILE A 17 34.13 -10.16 -12.41
N MET A 18 33.98 -9.01 -13.10
CA MET A 18 34.34 -8.76 -14.51
C MET A 18 33.75 -9.75 -15.54
N GLY A 19 32.98 -9.21 -16.50
CA GLY A 19 32.43 -9.91 -17.67
C GLY A 19 30.92 -10.13 -17.48
N ILE A 20 30.03 -9.45 -18.20
CA ILE A 20 29.86 -9.53 -19.65
C ILE A 20 29.29 -8.20 -20.15
N SER A 21 30.00 -7.58 -21.10
CA SER A 21 29.45 -6.57 -22.01
C SER A 21 28.78 -7.27 -23.21
N LEU A 22 27.90 -6.54 -23.88
CA LEU A 22 27.32 -6.78 -25.22
C LEU A 22 26.14 -7.76 -25.31
N ILE A 23 24.92 -7.22 -25.22
CA ILE A 23 23.89 -7.45 -26.24
C ILE A 23 23.19 -6.13 -26.56
N TRP A 24 23.71 -5.44 -27.58
CA TRP A 24 22.91 -4.55 -28.42
C TRP A 24 21.91 -5.43 -29.18
N GLY A 25 20.64 -5.05 -29.21
CA GLY A 25 19.61 -5.80 -29.91
C GLY A 25 18.33 -5.00 -30.11
N SER A 26 18.36 -4.10 -31.09
CA SER A 26 17.24 -3.72 -31.96
C SER A 26 15.96 -3.18 -31.30
N CYS A 27 15.94 -1.85 -31.19
CA CYS A 27 14.72 -1.06 -31.10
C CYS A 27 14.03 -1.08 -32.47
N THR A 28 12.85 -1.71 -32.56
CA THR A 28 11.88 -1.42 -33.64
C THR A 28 10.60 -0.93 -32.99
N SER A 29 10.41 0.38 -32.98
CA SER A 29 9.13 1.02 -32.68
C SER A 29 8.07 0.48 -33.64
N LYS A 30 7.10 -0.26 -33.11
CA LYS A 30 5.78 -0.41 -33.73
C LYS A 30 4.82 0.41 -32.91
N GLU A 31 4.36 1.51 -33.51
CA GLU A 31 3.17 2.23 -33.07
C GLU A 31 1.97 1.27 -32.99
N PRO A 32 1.08 1.42 -32.01
CA PRO A 32 -0.33 1.14 -32.19
C PRO A 32 -1.07 2.44 -32.47
N LEU A 33 -1.57 2.53 -33.70
CA LEU A 33 -2.58 3.47 -34.16
C LEU A 33 -3.75 3.56 -33.16
N GLY A 34 -4.08 4.80 -32.81
CA GLY A 34 -5.43 5.34 -32.75
C GLY A 34 -6.53 4.49 -32.13
N VAL A 35 -6.81 4.71 -30.85
CA VAL A 35 -8.20 4.79 -30.39
C VAL A 35 -8.40 6.14 -29.71
N GLN A 36 -8.86 7.08 -30.51
CA GLN A 36 -9.46 8.34 -30.11
C GLN A 36 -10.64 8.03 -29.17
N LYS A 37 -10.38 8.02 -27.86
CA LYS A 37 -11.43 8.22 -26.84
C LYS A 37 -11.30 9.65 -26.35
N THR A 38 -12.02 10.55 -27.01
CA THR A 38 -12.42 11.81 -26.39
C THR A 38 -13.45 11.47 -25.29
N SER A 39 -13.00 10.99 -24.13
CA SER A 39 -13.86 11.02 -22.95
C SER A 39 -13.80 12.45 -22.41
N SER A 40 -14.92 13.15 -22.60
CA SER A 40 -15.15 14.50 -22.10
C SER A 40 -14.71 14.60 -20.63
N ARG A 41 -13.79 15.53 -20.35
CA ARG A 41 -13.21 15.84 -19.04
C ARG A 41 -14.26 16.11 -17.94
N LYS A 42 -15.51 16.35 -18.32
CA LYS A 42 -16.64 16.63 -17.40
C LYS A 42 -17.33 15.39 -16.82
N ASP A 43 -17.21 14.22 -17.44
CA ASP A 43 -17.93 13.01 -16.96
C ASP A 43 -17.11 12.15 -16.00
N ILE A 44 -15.81 12.44 -15.86
CA ILE A 44 -14.90 11.74 -14.93
C ILE A 44 -15.07 12.30 -13.51
N GLU A 45 -15.21 13.62 -13.38
CA GLU A 45 -15.28 14.31 -12.08
C GLU A 45 -16.53 13.95 -11.28
N ALA A 46 -17.69 13.74 -11.91
CA ALA A 46 -18.92 13.42 -11.19
C ALA A 46 -19.01 11.94 -10.75
N LYS A 47 -18.36 11.03 -11.49
CA LYS A 47 -18.40 9.60 -11.18
C LYS A 47 -17.35 9.19 -10.15
N GLU A 48 -16.25 9.93 -10.08
CA GLU A 48 -15.17 9.70 -9.11
C GLU A 48 -15.63 10.06 -7.69
N ILE A 49 -16.47 11.09 -7.53
CA ILE A 49 -16.95 11.57 -6.22
C ILE A 49 -17.91 10.57 -5.56
N ASP A 50 -18.76 9.88 -6.33
CA ASP A 50 -19.71 8.90 -5.79
C ASP A 50 -19.04 7.57 -5.36
N THR A 51 -17.90 7.22 -5.96
CA THR A 51 -17.14 6.02 -5.56
C THR A 51 -16.27 6.22 -4.32
N ILE A 52 -15.87 7.45 -4.01
CA ILE A 52 -14.96 7.72 -2.88
C ILE A 52 -15.65 7.51 -1.52
N GLN A 53 -16.97 7.68 -1.45
CA GLN A 53 -17.72 7.60 -0.18
C GLN A 53 -17.74 6.19 0.46
N ASP A 54 -17.50 5.12 -0.31
CA ASP A 54 -17.48 3.74 0.20
C ASP A 54 -16.09 3.07 0.14
N CYS A 55 -15.03 3.83 -0.15
CA CYS A 55 -13.68 3.29 -0.20
C CYS A 55 -13.13 3.07 1.23
N LEU A 56 -13.17 1.82 1.69
CA LEU A 56 -12.52 1.37 2.91
C LEU A 56 -11.10 0.88 2.63
N TYR A 57 -10.19 1.27 3.50
CA TYR A 57 -8.79 0.88 3.46
C TYR A 57 -8.36 0.22 4.77
N SER A 58 -7.41 -0.70 4.70
CA SER A 58 -6.68 -1.21 5.87
C SER A 58 -5.28 -0.60 5.91
N VAL A 59 -4.85 -0.14 7.08
CA VAL A 59 -3.47 0.30 7.28
C VAL A 59 -2.60 -0.95 7.40
N ASP A 60 -1.68 -1.15 6.46
CA ASP A 60 -0.84 -2.35 6.41
C ASP A 60 0.51 -2.11 7.10
N LEU A 61 1.25 -1.12 6.62
CA LEU A 61 2.60 -0.81 7.09
C LEU A 61 2.76 0.69 7.34
N ILE A 62 3.36 1.07 8.46
CA ILE A 62 3.80 2.45 8.73
C ILE A 62 5.33 2.45 8.86
N GLU A 63 6.01 2.99 7.85
CA GLU A 63 7.47 3.04 7.81
C GLU A 63 7.99 4.34 7.20
N ALA A 64 9.11 4.83 7.74
CA ALA A 64 9.89 5.94 7.18
C ALA A 64 9.06 7.22 6.84
N GLY A 65 8.04 7.51 7.64
CA GLY A 65 7.18 8.70 7.43
C GLY A 65 6.10 8.52 6.36
N THR A 66 5.87 7.28 5.92
CA THR A 66 4.79 6.90 5.01
C THR A 66 3.91 5.83 5.65
N ALA A 67 2.70 5.67 5.11
CA ALA A 67 1.81 4.58 5.43
C ALA A 67 1.32 3.91 4.14
N VAL A 68 1.24 2.59 4.17
CA VAL A 68 0.69 1.76 3.09
C VAL A 68 -0.75 1.44 3.45
N LEU A 69 -1.67 1.78 2.54
CA LEU A 69 -3.09 1.49 2.68
C LEU A 69 -3.51 0.47 1.62
N LEU A 70 -4.19 -0.58 2.05
CA LEU A 70 -4.74 -1.61 1.19
C LEU A 70 -6.23 -1.41 1.01
N SER A 71 -6.70 -1.32 -0.23
CA SER A 71 -8.12 -1.19 -0.54
C SER A 71 -8.84 -2.49 -0.18
N ARG A 72 -9.96 -2.36 0.55
CA ARG A 72 -10.79 -3.51 0.94
C ARG A 72 -11.82 -3.90 -0.12
N SER A 73 -12.11 -2.99 -1.04
CA SER A 73 -12.99 -3.24 -2.19
C SER A 73 -12.21 -3.74 -3.42
N GLN A 74 -10.92 -3.39 -3.51
CA GLN A 74 -10.04 -3.78 -4.61
C GLN A 74 -8.73 -4.35 -4.03
N PRO A 75 -8.63 -5.67 -3.77
CA PRO A 75 -7.48 -6.26 -3.08
C PRO A 75 -6.11 -6.03 -3.73
N ASP A 76 -6.10 -5.79 -5.05
CA ASP A 76 -4.87 -5.50 -5.80
C ASP A 76 -4.48 -4.01 -5.77
N GLU A 77 -5.32 -3.16 -5.19
CA GLU A 77 -5.10 -1.73 -5.07
C GLU A 77 -4.42 -1.40 -3.73
N MET A 78 -3.21 -0.89 -3.85
CA MET A 78 -2.39 -0.39 -2.75
C MET A 78 -2.04 1.06 -3.02
N ILE A 79 -2.18 1.90 -2.00
CA ILE A 79 -1.79 3.31 -2.06
C ILE A 79 -0.79 3.63 -0.94
N THR A 80 0.22 4.42 -1.27
CA THR A 80 1.18 4.93 -0.30
C THR A 80 0.87 6.40 -0.03
N VAL A 81 0.67 6.74 1.25
CA VAL A 81 0.36 8.10 1.69
C VAL A 81 1.39 8.60 2.70
N PRO A 82 1.60 9.93 2.83
CA PRO A 82 2.40 10.47 3.91
C PRO A 82 1.81 10.09 5.27
N TYR A 83 2.64 9.72 6.24
CA TYR A 83 2.19 9.35 7.59
C TYR A 83 1.39 10.48 8.25
N GLN A 84 1.74 11.74 7.97
CA GLN A 84 1.03 12.91 8.51
C GLN A 84 -0.46 12.90 8.16
N THR A 85 -0.82 12.33 7.01
CA THR A 85 -2.19 12.21 6.51
C THR A 85 -3.02 11.21 7.32
N VAL A 86 -2.38 10.19 7.90
CA VAL A 86 -3.03 9.12 8.68
C VAL A 86 -2.47 8.99 10.10
N ARG A 87 -1.88 10.06 10.63
CA ARG A 87 -1.18 10.06 11.94
C ARG A 87 -2.04 9.63 13.14
N PHE A 88 -3.36 9.61 12.96
CA PHE A 88 -4.33 9.21 13.97
C PHE A 88 -4.60 7.69 13.98
N ALA A 89 -4.06 6.94 13.02
CA ALA A 89 -4.28 5.52 12.83
C ALA A 89 -3.02 4.69 13.11
N GLN A 90 -3.22 3.41 13.36
CA GLN A 90 -2.18 2.39 13.57
C GLN A 90 -2.29 1.28 12.52
N GLU A 91 -1.26 0.46 12.41
CA GLU A 91 -1.32 -0.76 11.60
C GLU A 91 -2.49 -1.65 12.03
N GLY A 92 -3.20 -2.20 11.05
CA GLY A 92 -4.43 -2.97 11.24
C GLY A 92 -5.70 -2.14 11.37
N ASP A 93 -5.62 -0.81 11.51
CA ASP A 93 -6.81 0.03 11.53
C ASP A 93 -7.54 0.04 10.18
N ILE A 94 -8.86 0.25 10.25
CA ILE A 94 -9.70 0.44 9.07
C ILE A 94 -9.99 1.92 8.91
N LEU A 95 -9.72 2.44 7.71
CA LEU A 95 -9.95 3.82 7.33
C LEU A 95 -11.06 3.91 6.28
N ARG A 96 -11.79 5.01 6.30
CA ARG A 96 -12.73 5.41 5.25
C ARG A 96 -12.21 6.66 4.56
N ALA A 97 -12.24 6.68 3.23
CA ALA A 97 -12.00 7.90 2.48
C ALA A 97 -13.19 8.86 2.65
N THR A 98 -12.91 10.13 2.91
CA THR A 98 -13.93 11.13 3.23
C THR A 98 -14.35 11.97 2.02
N GLY A 99 -13.51 12.01 0.97
CA GLY A 99 -13.62 12.97 -0.12
C GLY A 99 -13.20 14.41 0.24
N ASP A 100 -12.83 14.68 1.49
CA ASP A 100 -12.34 15.99 1.94
C ASP A 100 -10.81 16.07 1.80
N PRO A 101 -10.26 16.95 0.93
CA PRO A 101 -8.81 17.08 0.75
C PRO A 101 -8.06 17.48 2.02
N SER A 102 -8.71 18.17 2.96
CA SER A 102 -8.09 18.59 4.23
C SER A 102 -7.99 17.46 5.25
N ARG A 103 -8.85 16.45 5.10
CA ARG A 103 -8.91 15.27 5.96
C ARG A 103 -9.31 14.06 5.13
N PRO A 104 -8.43 13.56 4.26
CA PRO A 104 -8.80 12.58 3.24
C PRO A 104 -9.21 11.23 3.81
N TYR A 105 -8.83 10.94 5.05
CA TYR A 105 -9.18 9.71 5.75
C TYR A 105 -9.71 9.96 7.15
N GLU A 106 -10.56 9.04 7.60
CA GLU A 106 -10.98 8.92 8.98
C GLU A 106 -11.02 7.45 9.40
N GLN A 107 -10.87 7.18 10.70
CA GLN A 107 -10.93 5.83 11.23
C GLN A 107 -12.38 5.33 11.27
N ASP A 108 -12.65 4.17 10.68
CA ASP A 108 -13.95 3.50 10.74
C ASP A 108 -13.94 2.48 11.89
N GLN A 109 -14.33 2.95 13.08
CA GLN A 109 -14.37 2.11 14.28
C GLN A 109 -15.37 0.96 14.17
N ALA A 110 -16.48 1.15 13.46
CA ALA A 110 -17.51 0.12 13.29
C ALA A 110 -16.98 -1.01 12.40
N ALA A 111 -16.35 -0.67 11.28
CA ALA A 111 -15.69 -1.66 10.43
C ALA A 111 -14.56 -2.38 11.17
N GLY A 112 -13.74 -1.66 11.94
CA GLY A 112 -12.68 -2.26 12.76
C GLY A 112 -13.19 -3.20 13.85
N LEU A 113 -14.31 -2.88 14.49
CA LEU A 113 -14.97 -3.80 15.45
C LEU A 113 -15.47 -5.07 14.75
N LYS A 114 -16.17 -4.92 13.62
CA LYS A 114 -16.68 -6.06 12.85
C LYS A 114 -15.57 -7.01 12.40
N VAL A 115 -14.43 -6.48 11.96
CA VAL A 115 -13.27 -7.30 11.59
C VAL A 115 -12.74 -8.08 12.80
N ARG A 116 -12.61 -7.43 13.96
CA ARG A 116 -12.15 -8.08 15.20
C ARG A 116 -13.10 -9.19 15.66
N GLU A 117 -14.40 -8.95 15.62
CA GLU A 117 -15.41 -9.96 15.94
C GLU A 117 -15.33 -11.17 14.99
N ASN A 118 -15.19 -10.92 13.69
CA ASN A 118 -15.03 -11.99 12.71
C ASN A 118 -13.77 -12.83 12.95
N ILE A 119 -12.65 -12.18 13.28
CA ILE A 119 -11.41 -12.87 13.64
C ILE A 119 -11.61 -13.71 14.91
N ALA A 120 -12.19 -13.14 15.96
CA ALA A 120 -12.45 -13.85 17.21
C ALA A 120 -13.35 -15.07 17.00
N ASN A 121 -14.41 -14.93 16.20
CA ASN A 121 -15.31 -16.01 15.83
C ASN A 121 -14.60 -17.11 15.02
N LEU A 122 -13.72 -16.73 14.09
CA LEU A 122 -12.95 -17.69 13.30
C LEU A 122 -11.97 -18.46 14.18
N LEU A 123 -11.25 -17.76 15.06
CA LEU A 123 -10.34 -18.38 16.03
C LEU A 123 -11.08 -19.35 16.94
N HIS A 124 -12.24 -18.95 17.47
CA HIS A 124 -13.07 -19.82 18.30
C HIS A 124 -13.42 -21.11 17.58
N LYS A 125 -13.95 -21.02 16.34
CA LYS A 125 -14.31 -22.20 15.53
C LYS A 125 -13.12 -23.14 15.31
N LEU A 126 -11.97 -22.59 14.92
CA LEU A 126 -10.75 -23.38 14.70
C LEU A 126 -10.24 -24.06 15.97
N THR A 127 -10.46 -23.46 17.15
CA THR A 127 -10.05 -24.05 18.43
C THR A 127 -11.08 -25.00 19.04
N SER A 128 -12.36 -24.87 18.69
CA SER A 128 -13.46 -25.72 19.21
C SER A 128 -13.71 -26.99 18.39
N GLU A 129 -13.14 -27.07 17.19
CA GLU A 129 -13.21 -28.25 16.31
C GLU A 129 -12.04 -29.24 16.51
N ASN A 130 -11.21 -29.02 17.54
CA ASN A 130 -10.23 -29.99 18.07
C ASN A 130 -10.74 -30.68 19.33
#